data_AF-A0A951ZKG4-F1
#
_entry.id   AF-A0A951ZKG4-F1
#
_cell.length_a   1.000
_cell.length_b   1.000
_cell.length_c   1.000
_cell.angle_alpha   90.00
_cell.angle_beta   90.00
_cell.angle_gamma   90.00
#
_symmetry.space_group_name_H-M   'P 1'
#
loop_
_entity.id
_entity.type
_entity.pdbx_description
1 polymer ?
#
loop_
_entity_poly.entity_id
_entity_poly.type
_entity_poly.pdbx_seq_one_letter_code
_entity_poly.pdbx_strand_id
1 'polypeptide(L)'
;MGSCTLHGAITALVTPFTPDGAVDEAALRSLVAWQIEQGIDALVPVGSTGEAATLTLAERARVVAITAEIAAGRVPVIAGAGSNDTAAAIENSRVLAAAGATHLLHVSPMYSKPPQRGLVAHFRAIADASTLPVVLYNVPGRTASNVEVDTQLALAEHPNIVATKEAS
;
A
#
# COMPACT_ATOMS: atom_id res chain seq x y z
N MET A 1 9.63 -14.52 15.20
CA MET A 1 8.98 -13.58 14.26
C MET A 1 7.57 -14.10 14.05
N GLY A 2 6.57 -13.42 14.62
CA GLY A 2 5.17 -13.86 14.55
C GLY A 2 4.70 -13.90 13.10
N SER A 3 3.94 -14.94 12.74
CA SER A 3 3.40 -15.19 11.39
C SER A 3 2.82 -13.90 10.76
N CYS A 4 3.49 -13.39 9.73
CA CYS A 4 3.13 -12.22 8.94
C CYS A 4 2.12 -12.57 7.84
N THR A 5 1.15 -13.42 8.15
CA THR A 5 0.22 -13.95 7.14
C THR A 5 -0.98 -13.02 7.01
N LEU A 6 -0.99 -12.19 5.97
CA LEU A 6 -2.17 -11.42 5.56
C LEU A 6 -3.25 -12.39 5.06
N HIS A 7 -4.41 -12.41 5.71
CA HIS A 7 -5.55 -13.25 5.32
C HIS A 7 -6.85 -12.62 5.80
N GLY A 8 -7.98 -13.06 5.22
CA GLY A 8 -9.31 -12.57 5.58
C GLY A 8 -9.80 -11.40 4.73
N ALA A 9 -10.73 -10.62 5.28
CA ALA A 9 -11.31 -9.44 4.65
C ALA A 9 -10.38 -8.23 4.84
N ILE A 10 -9.87 -7.70 3.72
CA ILE A 10 -8.90 -6.60 3.71
C ILE A 10 -9.48 -5.44 2.88
N THR A 11 -9.94 -4.39 3.56
CA THR A 11 -10.65 -3.28 2.90
C THR A 11 -9.69 -2.25 2.33
N ALA A 12 -9.82 -1.94 1.04
CA ALA A 12 -9.26 -0.73 0.47
C ALA A 12 -10.09 0.49 0.89
N LEU A 13 -9.53 1.32 1.75
CA LEU A 13 -10.23 2.47 2.32
C LEU A 13 -10.35 3.59 1.28
N VAL A 14 -11.52 4.23 1.25
CA VAL A 14 -11.67 5.56 0.67
C VAL A 14 -11.00 6.60 1.58
N THR A 15 -10.59 7.73 1.02
CA THR A 15 -10.15 8.90 1.78
C THR A 15 -11.30 9.91 1.78
N PRO A 16 -11.99 10.14 2.91
CA PRO A 16 -13.02 11.17 2.99
C PRO A 16 -12.43 12.57 2.84
N PHE A 17 -13.15 13.47 2.16
CA PHE A 17 -12.77 14.86 1.96
C PHE A 17 -13.87 15.81 2.40
N THR A 18 -13.48 16.96 2.93
CA THR A 18 -14.36 18.08 3.24
C THR A 18 -14.79 18.80 1.94
N PRO A 19 -15.84 19.64 1.96
CA PRO A 19 -16.28 20.37 0.77
C PRO A 19 -15.23 21.30 0.14
N ASP A 20 -14.24 21.74 0.92
CA ASP A 20 -13.10 22.55 0.47
C ASP A 20 -11.90 21.70 -0.02
N GLY A 21 -12.04 20.36 -0.01
CA GLY A 21 -11.07 19.43 -0.58
C GLY A 21 -9.94 18.99 0.36
N ALA A 22 -9.98 19.38 1.64
CA ALA A 22 -9.07 18.85 2.64
C ALA A 22 -9.49 17.43 3.06
N VAL A 23 -8.55 16.64 3.60
CA VAL A 23 -8.88 15.34 4.19
C VAL A 23 -9.83 15.53 5.38
N ASP A 24 -11.00 14.89 5.34
CA ASP A 24 -11.93 14.86 6.46
C ASP A 24 -11.47 13.80 7.47
N GLU A 25 -10.63 14.25 8.41
CA GLU A 25 -10.06 13.38 9.44
C GLU A 25 -11.12 12.78 10.37
N ALA A 26 -12.22 13.50 10.65
CA ALA A 26 -13.26 13.03 11.54
C ALA A 26 -14.06 11.88 10.90
N ALA A 27 -14.41 12.04 9.63
CA ALA A 27 -15.03 10.98 8.84
C ALA A 27 -14.08 9.78 8.67
N LEU A 28 -12.79 10.01 8.41
CA LEU A 28 -11.80 8.94 8.31
C LEU A 28 -11.68 8.13 9.62
N ARG A 29 -11.57 8.81 10.77
CA ARG A 29 -11.50 8.16 12.08
C ARG A 29 -12.72 7.29 12.34
N SER A 30 -13.91 7.81 12.02
CA SER A 30 -15.18 7.10 12.19
C SER A 30 -15.27 5.87 11.28
N LEU A 31 -14.87 6.00 10.01
CA LEU A 31 -14.83 4.89 9.05
C LEU A 31 -13.88 3.77 9.50
N VAL A 32 -12.68 4.13 9.94
CA VAL A 32 -11.66 3.16 10.39
C VAL A 32 -12.12 2.44 11.67
N ALA A 33 -12.64 3.19 12.65
CA ALA A 33 -13.15 2.61 13.88
C ALA A 33 -14.29 1.61 13.59
N TRP A 34 -15.24 2.00 12.75
CA TRP A 34 -16.35 1.13 12.35
C TRP A 34 -15.87 -0.15 11.67
N GLN A 35 -14.95 -0.08 10.69
CA GLN A 35 -14.40 -1.28 10.03
C GLN A 35 -13.78 -2.26 11.03
N ILE A 36 -13.02 -1.75 12.01
CA ILE A 36 -12.39 -2.57 13.06
C ILE A 36 -13.44 -3.17 13.99
N GLU A 37 -14.45 -2.39 14.39
CA GLU A 37 -15.57 -2.88 15.22
C GLU A 37 -16.40 -3.95 14.51
N GLN A 38 -16.50 -3.91 13.18
CA GLN A 38 -17.15 -4.94 12.37
C GLN A 38 -16.27 -6.16 12.10
N GLY A 39 -15.03 -6.20 12.61
CA GLY A 39 -14.16 -7.36 12.52
C GLY A 39 -13.42 -7.48 11.19
N ILE A 40 -13.05 -6.36 10.56
CA ILE A 40 -12.12 -6.39 9.41
C ILE A 40 -10.78 -7.01 9.80
N ASP A 41 -10.12 -7.72 8.89
CA ASP A 41 -8.84 -8.38 9.17
C ASP A 41 -7.63 -7.48 8.88
N ALA A 42 -7.72 -6.57 7.90
CA ALA A 42 -6.73 -5.53 7.65
C ALA A 42 -7.28 -4.33 6.87
N LEU A 43 -6.55 -3.22 6.91
CA LEU A 43 -6.92 -1.96 6.27
C LEU A 43 -5.87 -1.52 5.26
N VAL A 44 -6.30 -1.07 4.08
CA VAL A 44 -5.43 -0.54 3.02
C VAL A 44 -5.75 0.93 2.77
N PRO A 45 -5.19 1.87 3.56
CA PRO A 45 -5.27 3.30 3.26
C PRO A 45 -4.41 3.64 2.04
N VAL A 46 -4.71 4.79 1.42
CA VAL A 46 -3.89 5.41 0.36
C VAL A 46 -3.51 4.44 -0.76
N GLY A 47 -4.43 3.54 -1.13
CA GLY A 47 -4.39 2.78 -2.38
C GLY A 47 -5.07 3.55 -3.52
N SER A 48 -5.42 2.86 -4.61
CA SER A 48 -6.20 3.47 -5.71
C SER A 48 -7.58 3.96 -5.24
N THR A 49 -8.28 3.17 -4.42
CA THR A 49 -9.57 3.55 -3.80
C THR A 49 -9.43 4.72 -2.83
N GLY A 50 -8.28 4.83 -2.16
CA GLY A 50 -7.96 5.93 -1.25
C GLY A 50 -7.36 7.14 -1.96
N GLU A 51 -7.45 7.20 -3.29
CA GLU A 51 -7.04 8.34 -4.11
C GLU A 51 -5.57 8.75 -3.95
N ALA A 52 -4.67 7.79 -3.73
CA ALA A 52 -3.24 8.06 -3.51
C ALA A 52 -2.57 8.92 -4.59
N ALA A 53 -3.08 8.88 -5.82
CA ALA A 53 -2.56 9.64 -6.95
C ALA A 53 -2.90 11.15 -6.89
N THR A 54 -3.89 11.55 -6.10
CA THR A 54 -4.32 12.95 -5.94
C THR A 54 -3.88 13.55 -4.61
N LEU A 55 -3.30 12.75 -3.72
CA LEU A 55 -2.79 13.17 -2.41
C LEU A 55 -1.29 13.48 -2.46
N THR A 56 -0.89 14.55 -1.79
CA THR A 56 0.51 14.82 -1.47
C THR A 56 1.08 13.73 -0.55
N LEU A 57 2.42 13.62 -0.47
CA LEU A 57 3.05 12.67 0.46
C LEU A 57 2.70 12.99 1.93
N ALA A 58 2.54 14.27 2.28
CA ALA A 58 2.14 14.69 3.62
C ALA A 58 0.71 14.24 3.96
N GLU A 59 -0.24 14.42 3.03
CA GLU A 59 -1.61 13.93 3.22
C GLU A 59 -1.66 12.42 3.30
N ARG A 60 -0.90 11.71 2.43
CA ARG A 60 -0.80 10.25 2.49
C ARG A 60 -0.30 9.78 3.86
N ALA A 61 0.77 10.40 4.36
CA ALA A 61 1.31 10.10 5.69
C ALA A 61 0.30 10.40 6.79
N ARG A 62 -0.48 11.49 6.67
CA ARG A 62 -1.52 11.84 7.64
C ARG A 62 -2.66 10.82 7.67
N VAL A 63 -3.16 10.39 6.52
CA VAL A 63 -4.19 9.34 6.39
C VAL A 63 -3.70 8.03 7.00
N VAL A 64 -2.46 7.63 6.72
CA VAL A 64 -1.84 6.43 7.30
C VAL A 64 -1.70 6.55 8.82
N ALA A 65 -1.23 7.69 9.32
CA ALA A 65 -1.09 7.94 10.76
C ALA A 65 -2.43 7.83 11.49
N ILE A 66 -3.49 8.46 10.97
CA ILE A 66 -4.84 8.35 11.55
C ILE A 66 -5.31 6.89 11.53
N THR A 67 -5.11 6.19 10.42
CA THR A 67 -5.51 4.79 10.29
C THR A 67 -4.77 3.91 11.30
N ALA A 68 -3.45 4.10 11.48
CA ALA A 68 -2.62 3.36 12.42
C ALA A 68 -2.94 3.70 13.89
N GLU A 69 -3.17 4.98 14.21
CA GLU A 69 -3.61 5.45 15.53
C GLU A 69 -4.89 4.72 15.96
N ILE A 70 -5.89 4.68 15.08
CA ILE A 70 -7.16 4.02 15.38
C ILE A 70 -6.99 2.49 15.34
N ALA A 71 -6.21 1.92 14.42
CA ALA A 71 -5.93 0.48 14.41
C ALA A 71 -5.30 0.02 15.73
N ALA A 72 -4.39 0.80 16.31
CA ALA A 72 -3.74 0.55 17.60
C ALA A 72 -3.19 -0.89 17.72
N GLY A 73 -2.67 -1.43 16.60
CA GLY A 73 -2.14 -2.79 16.52
C GLY A 73 -3.18 -3.92 16.47
N ARG A 74 -4.48 -3.61 16.44
CA ARG A 74 -5.56 -4.62 16.37
C ARG A 74 -5.61 -5.34 15.02
N VAL A 75 -5.32 -4.62 13.94
CA VAL A 75 -5.28 -5.13 12.56
C VAL A 75 -4.09 -4.53 11.80
N PRO A 76 -3.53 -5.22 10.80
CA PRO A 76 -2.50 -4.65 9.94
C PRO A 76 -3.01 -3.43 9.15
N VAL A 77 -2.11 -2.46 8.97
CA VAL A 77 -2.29 -1.31 8.09
C VAL A 77 -1.32 -1.43 6.92
N ILE A 78 -1.85 -1.55 5.69
CA ILE A 78 -1.10 -1.77 4.45
C ILE A 78 -1.15 -0.48 3.62
N ALA A 79 -0.09 0.32 3.66
CA ALA A 79 -0.09 1.65 3.03
C ALA A 79 0.37 1.59 1.56
N GLY A 80 -0.37 2.22 0.65
CA GLY A 80 0.06 2.40 -0.75
C GLY A 80 1.27 3.32 -0.89
N ALA A 81 2.40 2.76 -1.32
CA ALA A 81 3.70 3.43 -1.39
C ALA A 81 4.31 3.47 -2.80
N GLY A 82 3.62 2.93 -3.81
CA GLY A 82 4.12 2.83 -5.19
C GLY A 82 4.42 4.17 -5.86
N SER A 83 5.30 4.11 -6.86
CA SER A 83 5.68 5.26 -7.70
C SER A 83 6.22 4.77 -9.06
N ASN A 84 6.24 5.66 -10.06
CA ASN A 84 6.93 5.41 -11.33
C ASN A 84 8.45 5.42 -11.21
N ASP A 85 8.96 6.09 -10.17
CA ASP A 85 10.37 6.20 -9.86
C ASP A 85 10.70 5.32 -8.64
N THR A 86 11.70 4.45 -8.79
CA THR A 86 12.14 3.53 -7.73
C THR A 86 12.62 4.29 -6.49
N ALA A 87 13.37 5.38 -6.67
CA ALA A 87 13.87 6.15 -5.53
C ALA A 87 12.73 6.81 -4.75
N ALA A 88 11.75 7.39 -5.45
CA ALA A 88 10.54 7.92 -4.83
C ALA A 88 9.69 6.83 -4.15
N ALA A 89 9.60 5.62 -4.70
CA ALA A 89 8.89 4.50 -4.06
C ALA A 89 9.57 4.09 -2.74
N ILE A 90 10.90 4.09 -2.69
CA ILE A 90 11.68 3.82 -1.47
C ILE A 90 11.45 4.94 -0.44
N GLU A 91 11.46 6.21 -0.84
CA GLU A 91 11.21 7.32 0.09
C GLU A 91 9.77 7.32 0.62
N ASN A 92 8.78 7.06 -0.25
CA ASN A 92 7.40 6.86 0.17
C ASN A 92 7.32 5.73 1.22
N SER A 93 8.01 4.62 0.99
CA SER A 93 8.05 3.47 1.91
C SER A 93 8.56 3.88 3.29
N ARG A 94 9.66 4.65 3.34
CA ARG A 94 10.24 5.16 4.58
C ARG A 94 9.28 6.08 5.34
N VAL A 95 8.66 7.03 4.64
CA VAL A 95 7.72 8.00 5.24
C VAL A 95 6.47 7.30 5.77
N LEU A 96 5.89 6.37 5.01
CA LEU A 96 4.67 5.68 5.42
C LEU A 96 4.93 4.64 6.51
N ALA A 97 6.11 4.03 6.55
CA ALA A 97 6.55 3.23 7.68
C ALA A 97 6.65 4.07 8.97
N ALA A 98 7.25 5.26 8.89
CA ALA A 98 7.33 6.18 10.02
C ALA A 98 5.94 6.72 10.46
N ALA A 99 4.97 6.75 9.55
CA ALA A 99 3.58 7.09 9.84
C ALA A 99 2.79 5.95 10.51
N GLY A 100 3.38 4.77 10.73
CA GLY A 100 2.74 3.65 11.44
C GLY A 100 2.16 2.57 10.53
N ALA A 101 2.48 2.56 9.22
CA ALA A 101 2.18 1.41 8.38
C ALA A 101 2.86 0.14 8.94
N THR A 102 2.22 -1.01 8.72
CA THR A 102 2.78 -2.33 9.06
C THR A 102 3.27 -3.07 7.82
N HIS A 103 2.71 -2.74 6.66
CA HIS A 103 3.02 -3.32 5.36
C HIS A 103 2.94 -2.22 4.29
N LEU A 104 3.57 -2.44 3.14
CA LEU A 104 3.62 -1.48 2.05
C LEU A 104 3.10 -2.10 0.76
N LEU A 105 2.12 -1.45 0.13
CA LEU A 105 1.53 -1.87 -1.13
C LEU A 105 2.18 -1.10 -2.30
N HIS A 106 2.80 -1.82 -3.23
CA HIS A 106 3.51 -1.24 -4.36
C HIS A 106 2.93 -1.66 -5.70
N VAL A 107 2.49 -0.67 -6.47
CA VAL A 107 1.99 -0.86 -7.84
C VAL A 107 3.13 -0.83 -8.85
N SER A 108 2.98 -1.53 -9.99
CA SER A 108 3.93 -1.44 -11.11
C SER A 108 4.01 -0.01 -11.68
N PRO A 109 5.20 0.47 -12.11
CA PRO A 109 5.35 1.75 -12.80
C PRO A 109 4.46 1.86 -14.04
N MET A 110 3.54 2.83 -14.02
CA MET A 110 2.49 3.02 -15.03
C MET A 110 2.86 4.00 -16.16
N TYR A 111 3.80 4.91 -15.91
CA TYR A 111 4.30 5.86 -16.92
C TYR A 111 5.39 5.20 -17.76
N SER A 112 6.44 4.69 -17.10
CA SER A 112 7.61 4.10 -17.76
C SER A 112 7.35 2.71 -18.35
N LYS A 113 6.36 1.98 -17.82
CA LYS A 113 5.93 0.64 -18.27
C LYS A 113 7.12 -0.29 -18.57
N PRO A 114 8.00 -0.52 -17.59
CA PRO A 114 9.21 -1.30 -17.81
C PRO A 114 8.87 -2.75 -18.22
N PRO A 115 9.76 -3.42 -18.96
CA PRO A 115 9.61 -4.85 -19.22
C PRO A 115 9.67 -5.65 -17.90
N GLN A 116 9.26 -6.92 -17.92
CA GLN A 116 9.23 -7.80 -16.74
C GLN A 116 10.56 -7.79 -15.94
N ARG A 117 11.72 -7.86 -16.61
CA ARG A 117 13.04 -7.75 -15.94
C ARG A 117 13.23 -6.44 -15.17
N GLY A 118 12.64 -5.34 -15.64
CA GLY A 118 12.65 -4.05 -14.98
C GLY A 118 11.68 -3.99 -13.80
N LEU A 119 10.54 -4.68 -13.88
CA LEU A 119 9.64 -4.86 -12.73
C LEU A 119 10.33 -5.64 -11.62
N VAL A 120 11.02 -6.75 -11.96
CA VAL A 120 11.81 -7.51 -10.99
C VAL A 120 12.83 -6.62 -10.29
N ALA A 121 13.61 -5.84 -11.05
CA ALA A 121 14.61 -4.94 -10.49
C ALA A 121 14.00 -3.84 -9.60
N HIS A 122 12.88 -3.25 -10.03
CA HIS A 122 12.16 -2.22 -9.29
C HIS A 122 11.66 -2.73 -7.93
N PHE A 123 10.93 -3.86 -7.93
CA PHE A 123 10.36 -4.41 -6.70
C PHE A 123 11.42 -4.97 -5.76
N ARG A 124 12.49 -5.62 -6.28
CA ARG A 124 13.61 -6.07 -5.43
C ARG A 124 14.32 -4.89 -4.76
N ALA A 125 14.62 -3.82 -5.50
CA ALA A 125 15.24 -2.64 -4.91
C ALA A 125 14.39 -2.00 -3.80
N ILE A 126 13.07 -1.98 -3.96
CA ILE A 126 12.14 -1.51 -2.91
C ILE A 126 12.16 -2.47 -1.71
N ALA A 127 12.08 -3.77 -1.95
CA ALA A 127 12.02 -4.78 -0.90
C ALA A 127 13.34 -4.89 -0.11
N ASP A 128 14.49 -4.68 -0.75
CA ASP A 128 15.82 -4.62 -0.14
C ASP A 128 15.97 -3.40 0.78
N ALA A 129 15.41 -2.25 0.39
CA ALA A 129 15.48 -1.00 1.15
C ALA A 129 14.40 -0.85 2.23
N SER A 130 13.34 -1.66 2.17
CA SER A 130 12.18 -1.56 3.05
C SER A 130 12.42 -2.22 4.41
N THR A 131 12.06 -1.52 5.48
CA THR A 131 12.00 -2.08 6.84
C THR A 131 10.70 -2.83 7.14
N LEU A 132 9.72 -2.74 6.24
CA LEU A 132 8.41 -3.40 6.36
C LEU A 132 8.18 -4.41 5.23
N PRO A 133 7.34 -5.43 5.45
CA PRO A 133 6.90 -6.34 4.41
C PRO A 133 6.22 -5.63 3.23
N VAL A 134 6.56 -6.06 2.02
CA VAL A 134 6.06 -5.52 0.76
C VAL A 134 4.98 -6.44 0.18
N VAL A 135 3.90 -5.81 -0.27
CA VAL A 135 2.80 -6.43 -1.01
C VAL A 135 2.84 -5.92 -2.44
N LEU A 136 2.95 -6.82 -3.41
CA LEU A 136 2.85 -6.48 -4.82
C LEU A 136 1.42 -6.11 -5.15
N TYR A 137 1.20 -5.08 -5.96
CA TYR A 137 -0.12 -4.70 -6.45
C TYR A 137 -0.18 -4.81 -7.97
N ASN A 138 -0.77 -5.89 -8.46
CA ASN A 138 -1.03 -6.06 -9.88
C ASN A 138 -2.42 -5.52 -10.21
N VAL A 139 -2.47 -4.45 -11.01
CA VAL A 139 -3.70 -3.73 -11.37
C VAL A 139 -3.58 -3.15 -12.78
N PRO A 140 -3.51 -4.00 -13.82
CA PRO A 140 -3.24 -3.58 -15.20
C PRO A 140 -4.26 -2.56 -15.73
N GLY A 141 -5.52 -2.59 -15.28
CA GLY A 141 -6.53 -1.60 -15.64
C GLY A 141 -6.19 -0.17 -15.20
N ARG A 142 -5.26 0.03 -14.25
CA ARG A 142 -4.77 1.35 -13.82
C ARG A 142 -3.36 1.64 -14.32
N THR A 143 -2.53 0.62 -14.51
CA THR A 143 -1.10 0.80 -14.82
C THR A 143 -0.78 0.62 -16.30
N ALA A 144 -1.66 -0.02 -17.06
CA ALA A 144 -1.36 -0.58 -18.37
C ALA A 144 -0.09 -1.46 -18.36
N SER A 145 0.19 -2.11 -17.24
CA SER A 145 1.33 -3.00 -17.03
C SER A 145 0.87 -4.19 -16.18
N ASN A 146 1.02 -5.40 -16.71
CA ASN A 146 0.69 -6.64 -16.01
C ASN A 146 1.97 -7.23 -15.40
N VAL A 147 1.93 -7.57 -14.10
CA VAL A 147 3.00 -8.32 -13.45
C VAL A 147 2.75 -9.81 -13.68
N GLU A 148 3.46 -10.38 -14.66
CA GLU A 148 3.24 -11.76 -15.11
C GLU A 148 3.54 -12.78 -14.00
N VAL A 149 2.92 -13.96 -14.10
CA VAL A 149 3.06 -15.05 -13.10
C VAL A 149 4.54 -15.38 -12.83
N ASP A 150 5.36 -15.56 -13.87
CA ASP A 150 6.78 -15.86 -13.72
C ASP A 150 7.53 -14.75 -12.98
N THR A 151 7.15 -13.49 -13.20
CA THR A 151 7.68 -12.33 -12.48
C THR A 151 7.25 -12.33 -11.02
N GLN A 152 5.99 -12.66 -10.73
CA GLN A 152 5.50 -12.76 -9.36
C GLN A 152 6.20 -13.91 -8.61
N LEU A 153 6.41 -15.07 -9.25
CA LEU A 153 7.13 -16.20 -8.67
C LEU A 153 8.60 -15.82 -8.35
N ALA A 154 9.29 -15.16 -9.29
CA ALA A 154 10.65 -14.69 -9.08
C ALA A 154 10.76 -13.63 -7.97
N LEU A 155 9.70 -12.86 -7.72
CA LEU A 155 9.62 -11.88 -6.63
C LEU A 155 9.25 -12.53 -5.30
N ALA A 156 8.44 -13.58 -5.29
CA ALA A 156 8.05 -14.33 -4.09
C ALA A 156 9.24 -15.03 -3.40
N GLU A 157 10.35 -15.25 -4.12
CA GLU A 157 11.61 -15.71 -3.51
C GLU A 157 12.26 -14.68 -2.59
N HIS A 158 11.89 -13.40 -2.68
CA HIS A 158 12.45 -12.36 -1.83
C HIS A 158 11.79 -12.40 -0.44
N PRO A 159 12.56 -12.51 0.67
CA PRO A 159 11.99 -12.76 2.00
C PRO A 159 11.11 -11.62 2.53
N ASN A 160 11.25 -10.41 1.98
CA ASN A 160 10.45 -9.25 2.35
C ASN A 160 9.22 -9.01 1.45
N ILE A 161 8.99 -9.83 0.41
CA ILE A 161 7.79 -9.75 -0.43
C ILE A 161 6.84 -10.85 0.03
N VAL A 162 5.71 -10.47 0.63
CA VAL A 162 4.88 -11.39 1.42
C VAL A 162 3.52 -11.72 0.82
N ALA A 163 3.06 -10.93 -0.16
CA ALA A 163 1.77 -11.16 -0.82
C ALA A 163 1.68 -10.43 -2.16
N THR A 164 0.70 -10.83 -2.97
CA THR A 164 0.19 -10.04 -4.11
C THR A 164 -1.27 -9.68 -3.86
N LYS A 165 -1.62 -8.41 -4.02
CA LYS A 165 -2.98 -7.94 -4.26
C LYS A 165 -3.23 -7.98 -5.77
N GLU A 166 -4.04 -8.93 -6.21
CA GLU A 166 -4.37 -9.13 -7.63
C GLU A 166 -5.71 -8.44 -7.97
N ALA A 167 -5.71 -7.60 -9.01
CA ALA A 167 -6.85 -6.80 -9.46
C ALA A 167 -6.87 -6.65 -10.99
N SER A 168 -6.44 -7.71 -11.70
CA SER A 168 -6.46 -7.86 -13.17
C SER A 168 -7.81 -8.20 -13.74
#